data_AF-A0A7K8IR67-F1
#
_entry.id   AF-A0A7K8IR67-F1
#
_cell.length_a   1.000
_cell.length_b   1.000
_cell.length_c   1.000
_cell.angle_alpha   90.00
_cell.angle_beta   90.00
_cell.angle_gamma   90.00
#
_symmetry.space_group_name_H-M   'P 1'
#
loop_
_entity.id
_entity.type
_entity.pdbx_description
1 polymer ?
#
loop_
_entity_poly.entity_id
_entity_poly.type
_entity_poly.pdbx_seq_one_letter_code
_entity_poly.pdbx_strand_id
1 'polypeptide(L)'
;NLSLSFLLFFFFFNFCTENSLYAYSLKDLCNAAVGMDIKLPGLQQDPHWEKHIDHTTHRLSLLRFGDLRYVAKVPGLSRDNILVVNSEMATLIHSKDLHTVWTLNVSRVLSEPLLGYYKPDDLGIVLESEIGPNRKKV
;
A
#
# COMPACT_ATOMS: atom_id res chain seq x y z
N ASN A 1 -15.35 -8.42 19.04
CA ASN A 1 -14.49 -7.21 19.03
C ASN A 1 -13.51 -7.18 17.86
N LEU A 2 -13.93 -7.64 16.67
CA LEU A 2 -13.14 -7.63 15.45
C LEU A 2 -13.60 -6.57 14.43
N SER A 3 -14.50 -5.66 14.81
CA SER A 3 -15.41 -5.01 13.84
C SER A 3 -15.27 -3.51 13.62
N LEU A 4 -14.32 -2.80 14.24
CA LEU A 4 -14.12 -1.36 13.96
C LEU A 4 -12.67 -0.99 13.66
N SER A 5 -11.70 -1.62 14.33
CA SER A 5 -10.28 -1.44 13.99
C SER A 5 -9.93 -1.97 12.59
N PHE A 6 -10.65 -2.99 12.10
CA PHE A 6 -10.49 -3.53 10.75
C PHE A 6 -11.05 -2.62 9.65
N LEU A 7 -12.06 -1.80 9.96
CA LEU A 7 -12.69 -0.85 9.04
C LEU A 7 -11.94 0.49 8.99
N LEU A 8 -11.23 0.85 10.06
CA LEU A 8 -10.33 2.01 10.11
C LEU A 8 -9.05 1.84 9.27
N PHE A 9 -8.71 0.61 8.88
CA PHE A 9 -7.58 0.30 8.00
C PHE A 9 -7.88 0.49 6.50
N PHE A 10 -9.14 0.79 6.11
CA PHE A 10 -9.64 0.44 4.78
C PHE A 10 -10.27 1.56 3.93
N PHE A 11 -9.94 2.83 4.16
CA PHE A 11 -10.29 3.87 3.18
C PHE A 11 -9.14 4.81 2.86
N PHE A 12 -7.96 4.24 2.58
CA PHE A 12 -7.14 4.85 1.54
C PHE A 12 -7.80 4.54 0.20
N PHE A 13 -8.68 5.44 -0.26
CA PHE A 13 -8.97 5.53 -1.69
C PHE A 13 -7.64 5.90 -2.34
N ASN A 14 -6.88 4.87 -2.74
CA ASN A 14 -5.63 5.02 -3.48
C ASN A 14 -5.99 5.59 -4.86
N PHE A 15 -6.09 6.90 -4.94
CA PHE A 15 -5.83 7.61 -6.18
C PHE A 15 -4.33 7.47 -6.42
N CYS A 16 -3.92 6.35 -6.99
CA CYS A 16 -2.60 6.24 -7.58
C CYS A 16 -2.59 7.17 -8.79
N THR A 17 -1.88 8.28 -8.67
CA THR A 17 -1.41 9.01 -9.85
C THR A 17 -0.10 8.36 -10.31
N GLU A 18 0.36 8.64 -11.53
CA GLU A 18 1.56 8.03 -12.11
C GLU A 18 2.78 8.04 -11.17
N ASN A 19 2.90 8.97 -10.22
CA ASN A 19 4.13 9.11 -9.42
C ASN A 19 3.94 9.10 -7.91
N SER A 20 2.73 8.92 -7.37
CA SER A 20 2.48 9.17 -5.95
C SER A 20 1.32 8.41 -5.34
N LEU A 21 1.56 7.97 -4.11
CA LEU A 21 0.59 7.36 -3.23
C LEU A 21 -0.01 8.43 -2.32
N TYR A 22 -1.34 8.55 -2.35
CA TYR A 22 -2.07 9.51 -1.54
C TYR A 22 -2.79 8.80 -0.40
N ALA A 23 -2.79 9.45 0.75
CA ALA A 23 -3.29 8.93 1.98
C ALA A 23 -4.19 9.96 2.66
N TYR A 24 -5.49 9.65 2.70
CA TYR A 24 -6.51 10.46 3.36
C TYR A 24 -7.02 9.74 4.59
N SER A 25 -7.18 10.47 5.70
CA SER A 25 -7.98 9.94 6.80
C SER A 25 -9.45 9.94 6.41
N LEU A 26 -10.24 9.02 6.97
CA LEU A 26 -11.68 9.02 6.73
C LEU A 26 -12.34 10.34 7.17
N LYS A 27 -11.79 10.97 8.22
CA LYS A 27 -12.22 12.30 8.65
C LYS A 27 -12.01 13.33 7.54
N ASP A 28 -10.81 13.39 6.96
CA ASP A 28 -10.50 14.36 5.91
C ASP A 28 -11.36 14.13 4.67
N LEU A 29 -11.59 12.87 4.31
CA LEU A 29 -12.44 12.51 3.18
C LEU A 29 -13.91 12.92 3.42
N CYS A 30 -14.44 12.63 4.61
CA CYS A 30 -15.80 13.05 4.99
C CYS A 30 -15.93 14.56 5.05
N ASN A 31 -14.93 15.25 5.60
CA ASN A 31 -14.90 16.72 5.64
C ASN A 31 -14.82 17.33 4.24
N ALA A 32 -14.03 16.75 3.33
CA ALA A 32 -13.93 17.20 1.95
C ALA A 32 -15.22 16.95 1.16
N ALA A 33 -15.88 15.81 1.38
CA ALA A 33 -17.12 15.45 0.69
C ALA A 33 -18.33 16.26 1.16
N VAL A 34 -18.42 16.54 2.47
CA VAL A 34 -19.57 17.21 3.09
C VAL A 34 -19.34 18.72 3.27
N GLY A 35 -18.09 19.18 3.20
CA GLY A 35 -17.72 20.60 3.35
C GLY A 35 -17.84 21.13 4.78
N MET A 36 -17.93 20.25 5.78
CA MET A 36 -18.10 20.59 7.19
C MET A 36 -17.20 19.71 8.05
N ASP A 37 -16.71 20.22 9.18
CA ASP A 37 -15.91 19.40 10.11
C ASP A 37 -16.83 18.43 10.85
N ILE A 38 -16.87 17.18 10.40
CA ILE A 38 -17.65 16.12 11.00
C ILE A 38 -16.82 15.52 12.13
N LYS A 39 -17.30 15.73 13.36
CA LYS A 39 -16.81 14.96 14.50
C LYS A 39 -17.39 13.56 14.41
N LEU A 40 -16.59 12.61 13.92
CA LEU A 40 -16.92 11.19 13.90
C LEU A 40 -16.50 10.56 15.25
N PRO A 41 -17.43 10.38 16.22
CA PRO A 41 -17.08 9.76 17.50
C PRO A 41 -16.58 8.32 17.26
N GLY A 42 -15.39 8.01 17.79
CA GLY A 42 -14.77 6.69 17.67
C GLY A 42 -13.79 6.55 16.50
N LEU A 43 -13.66 7.55 15.62
CA LEU A 43 -12.61 7.57 14.61
C LEU A 43 -11.33 8.18 15.21
N GLN A 44 -10.37 7.33 15.58
CA GLN A 44 -9.04 7.79 15.95
C GLN A 44 -8.13 7.79 14.73
N GLN A 45 -7.43 8.90 14.53
CA GLN A 45 -6.31 8.96 13.61
C GLN A 45 -5.16 8.10 14.17
N ASP A 46 -4.42 7.44 13.29
CA ASP A 46 -3.23 6.68 13.66
C ASP A 46 -2.00 7.61 13.58
N PRO A 47 -1.38 8.00 14.72
CA PRO A 47 -0.25 8.92 14.73
C PRO A 47 0.95 8.40 13.94
N HIS A 48 1.09 7.08 13.79
CA HIS A 48 2.18 6.49 13.03
C HIS A 48 2.01 6.68 11.53
N TRP A 49 0.77 6.75 11.04
CA TRP A 49 0.49 7.05 9.65
C TRP A 49 0.56 8.55 9.38
N GLU A 50 0.02 9.38 10.27
CA GLU A 50 0.00 10.84 10.09
C GLU A 50 1.40 11.44 9.94
N LYS A 51 2.39 10.98 10.70
CA LYS A 51 3.78 11.46 10.57
C LYS A 51 4.38 11.25 9.18
N HIS A 52 3.82 10.34 8.40
CA HIS A 52 4.31 9.97 7.07
C HIS A 52 3.44 10.54 5.95
N ILE A 53 2.39 11.28 6.28
CA ILE A 53 1.51 11.94 5.31
C ILE A 53 1.86 13.42 5.30
N ASP A 54 2.16 13.95 4.12
CA ASP A 54 2.27 15.39 3.93
C ASP A 54 0.87 16.01 4.05
N HIS A 55 0.64 16.82 5.07
CA HIS A 55 -0.69 17.40 5.35
C HIS A 55 -1.18 18.39 4.28
N THR A 56 -0.30 18.90 3.42
CA THR A 56 -0.67 19.85 2.36
C THR A 56 -1.06 19.12 1.08
N THR A 57 -0.35 18.04 0.75
CA THR A 57 -0.51 17.31 -0.50
C THR A 57 -1.19 15.95 -0.33
N HIS A 58 -1.39 15.50 0.90
CA HIS A 58 -1.84 14.15 1.29
C HIS A 58 -0.96 13.02 0.74
N ARG A 59 0.29 13.31 0.35
CA ARG A 59 1.22 12.31 -0.20
C ARG A 59 1.93 11.58 0.93
N LEU A 60 2.14 10.28 0.75
CA LEU A 60 3.02 9.52 1.65
C LEU A 60 4.48 9.90 1.39
N SER A 61 5.08 10.59 2.34
CA SER A 61 6.40 11.23 2.23
C SER A 61 7.57 10.24 2.24
N LEU A 62 7.40 9.09 2.91
CA LEU A 62 8.45 8.07 3.04
C LEU A 62 8.86 7.44 1.72
N LEU A 63 8.00 7.46 0.70
CA LEU A 63 8.15 6.56 -0.43
C LEU A 63 7.88 7.30 -1.74
N ARG A 64 8.96 7.79 -2.36
CA ARG A 64 8.93 8.23 -3.77
C ARG A 64 9.03 7.01 -4.66
N PHE A 65 7.88 6.44 -5.01
CA PHE A 65 7.83 5.20 -5.76
C PHE A 65 8.04 5.34 -7.28
N GLY A 66 8.16 6.55 -7.83
CA GLY A 66 8.23 6.69 -9.30
C GLY A 66 6.95 6.18 -9.98
N ASP A 67 7.06 5.68 -11.21
CA ASP A 67 5.95 5.18 -12.06
C ASP A 67 5.20 4.00 -11.41
N LEU A 68 4.19 4.32 -10.60
CA LEU A 68 3.50 3.37 -9.73
C LEU A 68 2.41 2.64 -10.52
N ARG A 69 2.49 1.30 -10.54
CA ARG A 69 1.63 0.43 -11.34
C ARG A 69 0.58 -0.30 -10.51
N TYR A 70 1.00 -0.89 -9.41
CA TYR A 70 0.11 -1.69 -8.55
C TYR A 70 0.37 -1.41 -7.08
N VAL A 71 -0.72 -1.39 -6.31
CA VAL A 71 -0.68 -1.38 -4.84
C VAL A 71 -1.67 -2.42 -4.34
N ALA A 72 -1.18 -3.39 -3.58
CA ALA A 72 -2.00 -4.49 -3.09
C ALA A 72 -1.77 -4.71 -1.60
N LYS A 73 -2.84 -5.04 -0.87
CA LYS A 73 -2.73 -5.52 0.52
C LYS A 73 -2.26 -6.97 0.50
N VAL A 74 -1.22 -7.27 1.26
CA VAL A 74 -0.72 -8.62 1.49
C VAL A 74 -1.07 -9.03 2.91
N PRO A 75 -2.11 -9.85 3.12
CA PRO A 75 -2.47 -10.30 4.46
C PRO A 75 -1.34 -11.18 5.01
N GLY A 76 -1.05 -11.03 6.30
CA GLY A 76 -0.06 -11.86 6.98
C GLY A 76 -0.62 -12.41 8.28
N LEU A 77 -0.15 -13.60 8.68
CA LEU A 77 -0.59 -14.27 9.91
C LEU A 77 -0.39 -13.42 11.18
N SER A 78 0.62 -12.55 11.19
CA SER A 78 0.91 -11.65 12.32
C SER A 78 1.06 -10.18 11.95
N ARG A 79 1.20 -9.88 10.64
CA ARG A 79 1.62 -8.57 10.13
C ARG A 79 1.03 -8.33 8.75
N ASP A 80 0.11 -7.39 8.66
CA ASP A 80 -0.41 -6.92 7.37
C ASP A 80 0.66 -6.10 6.67
N ASN A 81 0.87 -6.39 5.38
CA ASN A 81 1.82 -5.67 4.54
C ASN A 81 1.11 -5.03 3.34
N ILE A 82 1.79 -4.08 2.72
CA ILE A 82 1.41 -3.38 1.51
C ILE A 82 2.49 -3.66 0.49
N LEU A 83 2.10 -4.25 -0.64
CA LEU A 83 2.95 -4.39 -1.80
C LEU A 83 2.77 -3.16 -2.68
N VAL A 84 3.87 -2.50 -3.02
CA VAL A 84 3.90 -1.40 -3.99
C VAL A 84 4.80 -1.80 -5.15
N VAL A 85 4.27 -1.74 -6.36
CA VAL A 85 4.97 -2.10 -7.58
C VAL A 85 5.05 -0.88 -8.47
N ASN A 86 6.25 -0.51 -8.86
CA ASN A 86 6.52 0.49 -9.88
C ASN A 86 7.13 -0.17 -11.14
N SER A 87 7.54 0.63 -12.12
CA SER A 87 8.10 0.12 -13.38
C SER A 87 9.42 -0.66 -13.25
N GLU A 88 10.14 -0.51 -12.14
CA GLU A 88 11.50 -1.05 -11.92
C GLU A 88 11.60 -1.98 -10.70
N MET A 89 10.71 -1.84 -9.73
CA MET A 89 10.81 -2.41 -8.40
C MET A 89 9.45 -2.81 -7.83
N ALA A 90 9.44 -3.94 -7.13
CA ALA A 90 8.38 -4.34 -6.23
C ALA A 90 8.90 -4.22 -4.79
N THR A 91 8.17 -3.52 -3.94
CA THR A 91 8.55 -3.23 -2.56
C THR A 91 7.44 -3.70 -1.63
N LEU A 92 7.78 -4.55 -0.67
CA LEU A 92 6.87 -4.95 0.41
C LEU A 92 7.11 -4.09 1.64
N ILE A 93 6.04 -3.55 2.21
CA ILE A 93 6.09 -2.57 3.29
C ILE A 93 5.17 -3.03 4.40
N HIS A 94 5.62 -2.95 5.64
CA HIS A 94 4.79 -3.30 6.76
C HIS A 94 3.80 -2.18 7.07
N SER A 95 2.51 -2.52 7.15
CA SER A 95 1.44 -1.51 7.20
C SER A 95 1.40 -0.69 8.49
N LYS A 96 2.00 -1.18 9.58
CA LYS A 96 1.96 -0.50 10.88
C LYS A 96 3.06 0.53 11.07
N ASP A 97 4.28 0.21 10.69
CA ASP A 97 5.46 1.08 10.90
C ASP A 97 5.98 1.71 9.60
N LEU A 98 5.43 1.30 8.46
CA LEU A 98 5.82 1.71 7.10
C LEU A 98 7.30 1.43 6.79
N HIS A 99 7.91 0.46 7.47
CA HIS A 99 9.25 0.02 7.10
C HIS A 99 9.19 -0.89 5.87
N THR A 100 10.23 -0.77 5.02
CA THR A 100 10.40 -1.68 3.90
C THR A 100 10.86 -3.05 4.41
N VAL A 101 10.06 -4.07 4.16
CA VAL A 101 10.37 -5.48 4.46
C VAL A 101 11.38 -6.01 3.45
N TRP A 102 11.13 -5.77 2.15
CA TRP A 102 12.05 -6.10 1.07
C TRP A 102 11.75 -5.28 -0.18
N THR A 103 12.77 -5.18 -1.05
CA THR A 103 12.67 -4.61 -2.40
C THR A 103 13.24 -5.60 -3.40
N LEU A 104 12.53 -5.80 -4.51
CA LEU A 104 12.90 -6.70 -5.60
C LEU A 104 12.90 -5.93 -6.91
N ASN A 105 14.00 -5.99 -7.66
CA ASN A 105 14.08 -5.42 -9.00
C ASN A 105 13.25 -6.27 -9.97
N VAL A 106 12.19 -5.66 -10.53
CA VAL A 106 11.30 -6.26 -11.52
C VAL A 106 11.40 -5.47 -12.83
N SER A 107 11.78 -6.14 -13.91
CA SER A 107 11.78 -5.53 -15.24
C SER A 107 10.35 -5.56 -15.78
N ARG A 108 9.63 -4.44 -15.66
CA ARG A 108 8.27 -4.26 -16.20
C ARG A 108 7.30 -5.38 -15.83
N VAL A 109 6.58 -5.17 -14.74
CA VAL A 109 5.50 -6.07 -14.35
C VAL A 109 4.40 -6.05 -15.42
N LEU A 110 4.02 -7.25 -15.88
CA LEU A 110 3.11 -7.50 -17.01
C LEU A 110 1.66 -7.65 -16.58
N SER A 111 1.42 -8.12 -15.36
CA SER A 111 0.10 -8.40 -14.83
C SER A 111 -0.01 -8.06 -13.35
N GLU A 112 -1.24 -7.96 -12.86
CA GLU A 112 -1.50 -7.69 -11.44
C GLU A 112 -0.85 -8.78 -10.55
N PRO A 113 -0.17 -8.40 -9.45
CA PRO A 113 0.44 -9.37 -8.53
C PRO A 113 -0.59 -10.35 -7.96
N LEU A 114 -0.29 -11.64 -8.03
CA LEU A 114 -1.17 -12.68 -7.50
C LEU A 114 -0.72 -13.10 -6.10
N LEU A 115 -1.69 -13.21 -5.19
CA LEU A 115 -1.48 -13.69 -3.83
C LEU A 115 -2.01 -15.11 -3.69
N GLY A 116 -1.23 -15.99 -3.08
CA GLY A 116 -1.63 -17.38 -2.92
C GLY A 116 -0.73 -18.18 -1.98
N TYR A 117 -1.26 -19.29 -1.47
CA TYR A 117 -0.51 -20.22 -0.64
C TYR A 117 0.14 -21.28 -1.53
N TYR A 118 1.39 -21.01 -1.93
CA TYR A 118 2.20 -21.95 -2.72
C TYR A 118 2.99 -22.92 -1.83
N LYS A 119 3.01 -22.66 -0.52
CA LYS A 119 3.53 -23.52 0.54
C LYS A 119 2.53 -23.53 1.69
N PRO A 120 2.50 -24.59 2.52
CA PRO A 120 1.69 -24.62 3.74
C PRO A 120 2.02 -23.40 4.61
N ASP A 121 0.98 -22.70 5.07
CA ASP A 121 1.04 -21.58 6.02
C ASP A 121 1.80 -20.32 5.57
N ASP A 122 2.42 -20.33 4.40
CA ASP A 122 3.14 -19.18 3.84
C ASP A 122 2.40 -18.57 2.65
N LEU A 123 1.93 -17.34 2.82
CA LEU A 123 1.38 -16.55 1.71
C LEU A 123 2.53 -16.09 0.80
N GLY A 124 2.52 -16.55 -0.44
CA GLY A 124 3.42 -16.10 -1.49
C GLY A 124 2.80 -15.01 -2.36
N ILE A 125 3.70 -14.25 -3.00
CA ILE A 125 3.38 -13.22 -3.98
C ILE A 125 4.01 -13.65 -5.30
N VAL A 126 3.22 -13.73 -6.37
CA VAL A 126 3.69 -13.99 -7.72
C VAL A 126 3.67 -12.69 -8.51
N LEU A 127 4.83 -12.38 -9.10
CA LEU A 127 5.04 -11.23 -9.96
C LEU A 127 5.41 -11.73 -11.35
N GLU A 128 4.58 -11.43 -12.34
CA GLU A 128 4.91 -11.67 -13.73
C GLU A 128 5.65 -10.45 -14.28
N SER A 129 6.88 -10.65 -14.77
CA SER A 129 7.71 -9.57 -15.31
C SER A 129 8.30 -9.98 -16.64
N GLU A 130 8.60 -9.00 -17.49
CA GLU A 130 9.37 -9.27 -18.69
C GLU A 130 10.74 -9.81 -18.29
N ILE A 131 11.16 -10.88 -18.98
CA ILE A 131 12.54 -11.34 -18.91
C ILE A 131 13.38 -10.28 -19.61
N GLY A 132 14.08 -9.45 -18.83
CA GLY A 132 15.06 -8.52 -19.39
C GLY A 132 16.11 -9.27 -20.21
N PRO A 133 16.71 -8.61 -21.23
CA PRO A 133 17.81 -9.23 -21.97
C PRO A 133 18.91 -9.60 -20.97
N ASN A 134 19.24 -10.90 -20.87
CA ASN A 134 20.18 -11.54 -19.91
C ASN A 134 19.62 -12.14 -18.61
N ARG A 135 18.34 -12.54 -18.52
CA ARG A 135 17.91 -13.45 -17.44
C ARG A 135 17.47 -14.80 -17.99
N LYS A 136 18.12 -15.88 -17.55
CA LYS A 136 17.72 -17.25 -17.89
C LYS A 136 16.47 -17.63 -17.10
N LYS A 137 15.51 -18.23 -17.79
CA LYS A 137 14.41 -18.99 -17.20
C LYS A 137 15.01 -20.21 -16.50
N VAL A 138 14.84 -20.33 -15.19
CA VAL A 138 15.16 -21.54 -14.42
C VAL A 138 13.92 -22.41 -14.36
#